data_AF-A0A2M8G4R5-F1
#
_entry.id   AF-A0A2M8G4R5-F1
#
_cell.length_a   1.000
_cell.length_b   1.000
_cell.length_c   1.000
_cell.angle_alpha   90.00
_cell.angle_beta   90.00
_cell.angle_gamma   90.00
#
_symmetry.space_group_name_H-M   'P 1'
#
loop_
_entity.id
_entity.type
_entity.pdbx_description
1 polymer ?
#
loop_
_entity_poly.entity_id
_entity_poly.type
_entity_poly.pdbx_seq_one_letter_code
_entity_poly.pdbx_strand_id
1 'polypeptide(L)'
;MKKPDRLFLGLLIIQAGVNLVGALGPELGFDALWYHLSEAQLFLQRGSIAPIPGNLLYWSGLPRLGELIYMFLPGKLVHWAFGLLGAYFVFRLGGMAASLLWYSTLLVGWLSTSAYVDLIATAFLLGAVLYKRKARIIFLILAGASKIHALVYGLAITLAPWAVLGYLPFMVINWQATGNPVYPFGLGLGLEGEWWFNGFWFWLSRPIRLFFDPAFRVGPLILLVWLLKPKFSKTLVLSLIIWFLMPGTDFGRFALFPLALMAASVSVKSKVAIGLVLLQVGLGIGGRAWANFKYLEPDKTKFLCEHLKFDFGDFYDCDGWFKANIKPTDKMLIYDIHNLYYVDFPFDHESWKDPATYYTHILVGEGGPEFDLPLIYQNPLTRVKLYLNE
;
A
#
# COMPACT_ATOMS: atom_id res chain seq x y z
N MET A 1 22.13 11.69 -24.72
CA MET A 1 20.67 11.92 -24.58
C MET A 1 20.23 12.97 -25.58
N LYS A 2 19.14 12.73 -26.32
CA LYS A 2 18.58 13.76 -27.22
C LYS A 2 17.96 14.88 -26.36
N LYS A 3 17.79 16.09 -26.91
CA LYS A 3 17.13 17.22 -26.22
C LYS A 3 15.82 16.84 -25.49
N PRO A 4 14.84 16.12 -26.10
CA PRO A 4 13.61 15.73 -25.40
C PRO A 4 13.86 14.82 -24.20
N ASP A 5 14.86 13.93 -24.26
CA ASP A 5 15.17 13.03 -23.13
C ASP A 5 15.65 13.83 -21.90
N ARG A 6 16.37 14.95 -22.11
CA ARG A 6 16.82 15.80 -21.01
C ARG A 6 15.65 16.52 -20.33
N LEU A 7 14.70 17.03 -21.13
CA LEU A 7 13.47 17.63 -20.60
C LEU A 7 12.66 16.59 -19.79
N PHE A 8 12.44 15.41 -20.35
CA PHE A 8 11.70 14.35 -19.67
C PHE A 8 12.38 13.87 -18.40
N LEU A 9 13.72 13.76 -18.38
CA LEU A 9 14.46 13.46 -17.17
C LEU A 9 14.29 14.57 -16.12
N GLY A 10 14.38 15.85 -16.50
CA GLY A 10 14.15 16.96 -15.59
C GLY A 10 12.76 16.92 -14.97
N LEU A 11 11.73 16.64 -15.77
CA LEU A 11 10.35 16.50 -15.28
C LEU A 11 10.17 15.28 -14.36
N LEU A 12 10.82 14.16 -14.67
CA LEU A 12 10.82 12.98 -13.80
C LEU A 12 11.45 13.30 -12.43
N ILE A 13 12.57 14.03 -12.42
CA ILE A 13 13.24 14.48 -11.19
C ILE A 13 12.33 15.42 -10.39
N ILE A 14 11.63 16.35 -11.05
CA ILE A 14 10.67 17.24 -10.37
C ILE A 14 9.53 16.41 -9.74
N GLN A 15 8.92 15.49 -10.49
CA GLN A 15 7.89 14.59 -9.94
C GLN A 15 8.41 13.79 -8.74
N ALA A 16 9.63 13.26 -8.83
CA ALA A 16 10.28 12.53 -7.75
C ALA A 16 10.48 13.41 -6.50
N GLY A 17 10.90 14.65 -6.68
CA GLY A 17 11.05 15.62 -5.60
C GLY A 17 9.70 15.98 -4.95
N VAL A 18 8.66 16.21 -5.75
CA VAL A 18 7.30 16.42 -5.24
C VAL A 18 6.81 15.22 -4.44
N ASN A 19 7.02 14.01 -4.94
CA ASN A 19 6.66 12.79 -4.20
C ASN A 19 7.51 12.63 -2.92
N LEU A 20 8.78 13.04 -2.92
CA LEU A 20 9.64 12.98 -1.74
C LEU A 20 9.09 13.81 -0.58
N VAL A 21 8.56 15.02 -0.84
CA VAL A 21 7.88 15.82 0.18
C VAL A 21 6.76 15.03 0.85
N GLY A 22 5.92 14.37 0.05
CA GLY A 22 4.85 13.51 0.58
C GLY A 22 5.38 12.29 1.32
N ALA A 23 6.49 11.70 0.88
CA ALA A 23 7.09 10.54 1.52
C ALA A 23 7.76 10.86 2.87
N LEU A 24 8.23 12.10 3.06
CA LEU A 24 8.82 12.57 4.31
C LEU A 24 7.79 12.97 5.38
N GLY A 25 6.57 13.32 4.99
CA GLY A 25 5.49 13.65 5.93
C GLY A 25 4.93 12.44 6.69
N PRO A 26 4.06 12.63 7.70
CA PRO A 26 3.43 11.53 8.43
C PRO A 26 2.55 10.64 7.54
N GLU A 27 2.33 9.39 7.92
CA GLU A 27 1.43 8.48 7.19
C GLU A 27 -0.04 8.75 7.53
N LEU A 28 -0.90 8.66 6.52
CA LEU A 28 -2.36 8.84 6.61
C LEU A 28 -3.13 7.76 5.86
N GLY A 29 -2.44 6.86 5.14
CA GLY A 29 -3.06 5.83 4.33
C GLY A 29 -3.69 4.74 5.21
N PHE A 30 -4.95 4.39 4.92
CA PHE A 30 -5.70 3.41 5.69
C PHE A 30 -4.97 2.07 5.83
N ASP A 31 -4.69 1.35 4.74
CA ASP A 31 -3.97 0.07 4.79
C ASP A 31 -2.58 0.20 5.43
N ALA A 32 -1.94 1.36 5.24
CA ALA A 32 -0.62 1.64 5.78
C ALA A 32 -0.66 1.70 7.32
N LEU A 33 -1.63 2.43 7.89
CA LEU A 33 -1.82 2.57 9.33
C LEU A 33 -2.53 1.38 9.96
N TRP A 34 -3.38 0.70 9.22
CA TRP A 34 -4.13 -0.46 9.70
C TRP A 34 -3.18 -1.62 9.93
N TYR A 35 -2.50 -2.07 8.88
CA TYR A 35 -1.75 -3.32 8.98
C TYR A 35 -0.29 -3.22 8.50
N HIS A 36 0.06 -2.50 7.44
CA HIS A 36 1.45 -2.54 6.95
C HIS A 36 2.48 -2.00 7.97
N LEU A 37 2.26 -0.79 8.52
CA LEU A 37 3.18 -0.21 9.49
C LEU A 37 2.94 -0.76 10.91
N SER A 38 1.68 -1.02 11.25
CA SER A 38 1.30 -1.63 12.54
C SER A 38 1.89 -3.03 12.72
N GLU A 39 1.82 -3.88 11.69
CA GLU A 39 2.43 -5.22 11.74
C GLU A 39 3.95 -5.13 11.88
N ALA A 40 4.62 -4.26 11.12
CA ALA A 40 6.07 -4.07 11.22
C ALA A 40 6.49 -3.66 12.65
N GLN A 41 5.76 -2.73 13.25
CA GLN A 41 5.98 -2.31 14.64
C GLN A 41 5.75 -3.47 15.63
N LEU A 42 4.64 -4.21 15.49
CA LEU A 42 4.31 -5.32 16.37
C LEU A 42 5.30 -6.49 16.21
N PHE A 43 5.80 -6.77 15.01
CA PHE A 43 6.83 -7.79 14.79
C PHE A 43 8.13 -7.42 15.51
N LEU A 44 8.52 -6.14 15.46
CA LEU A 44 9.69 -5.66 16.17
C LEU A 44 9.52 -5.75 17.69
N GLN A 45 8.35 -5.34 18.21
CA GLN A 45 8.04 -5.40 19.64
C GLN A 45 7.98 -6.84 20.17
N ARG A 46 7.42 -7.77 19.39
CA ARG A 46 7.29 -9.19 19.77
C ARG A 46 8.55 -10.01 19.54
N GLY A 47 9.53 -9.50 18.78
CA GLY A 47 10.69 -10.27 18.33
C GLY A 47 10.32 -11.48 17.46
N SER A 48 9.15 -11.45 16.83
CA SER A 48 8.60 -12.55 16.04
C SER A 48 7.81 -12.00 14.86
N ILE A 49 7.92 -12.69 13.72
CA ILE A 49 7.18 -12.37 12.49
C ILE A 49 6.03 -13.34 12.27
N ALA A 50 5.67 -14.15 13.28
CA ALA A 50 4.50 -15.01 13.23
C ALA A 50 3.21 -14.20 13.02
N PRO A 51 2.17 -14.78 12.38
CA PRO A 51 0.89 -14.09 12.23
C PRO A 51 0.34 -13.60 13.55
N ILE A 52 -0.25 -12.41 13.52
CA ILE A 52 -0.97 -11.82 14.63
C ILE A 52 -2.40 -12.38 14.58
N PRO A 53 -2.85 -13.09 15.63
CA PRO A 53 -4.15 -13.74 15.61
C PRO A 53 -5.31 -12.72 15.67
N GLY A 54 -6.50 -13.21 15.35
CA GLY A 54 -7.74 -12.45 15.43
C GLY A 54 -8.19 -11.82 14.09
N ASN A 55 -9.16 -10.92 14.19
CA ASN A 55 -9.89 -10.34 13.06
C ASN A 55 -9.37 -8.96 12.62
N LEU A 56 -8.49 -8.30 13.38
CA LEU A 56 -7.96 -7.00 12.99
C LEU A 56 -6.81 -7.12 11.98
N LEU A 57 -5.77 -7.86 12.34
CA LEU A 57 -4.52 -7.95 11.57
C LEU A 57 -4.38 -9.31 10.87
N TYR A 58 -5.47 -9.83 10.32
CA TYR A 58 -5.45 -11.13 9.63
C TYR A 58 -4.55 -11.12 8.39
N TRP A 59 -4.32 -9.95 7.79
CA TRP A 59 -3.36 -9.76 6.71
C TRP A 59 -1.92 -10.12 7.09
N SER A 60 -1.59 -10.15 8.39
CA SER A 60 -0.28 -10.54 8.91
C SER A 60 0.08 -12.00 8.59
N GLY A 61 -0.87 -12.80 8.10
CA GLY A 61 -0.66 -14.13 7.54
C GLY A 61 -0.05 -14.17 6.14
N LEU A 62 -0.15 -13.09 5.38
CA LEU A 62 0.26 -13.06 3.98
C LEU A 62 1.79 -12.94 3.81
N PRO A 63 2.32 -13.02 2.56
CA PRO A 63 3.71 -12.66 2.33
C PRO A 63 3.98 -11.25 2.84
N ARG A 64 4.99 -11.10 3.71
CA ARG A 64 5.20 -9.88 4.50
C ARG A 64 6.58 -9.25 4.33
N LEU A 65 7.23 -9.45 3.17
CA LEU A 65 8.55 -8.89 2.92
C LEU A 65 8.58 -7.36 3.02
N GLY A 66 7.50 -6.66 2.64
CA GLY A 66 7.43 -5.21 2.76
C GLY A 66 7.50 -4.76 4.21
N GLU A 67 6.70 -5.40 5.06
CA GLU A 67 6.62 -5.18 6.51
C GLU A 67 7.97 -5.47 7.17
N LEU A 68 8.66 -6.54 6.78
CA LEU A 68 10.01 -6.84 7.24
C LEU A 68 11.02 -5.73 6.89
N ILE A 69 10.86 -5.07 5.73
CA ILE A 69 11.69 -3.93 5.37
C ILE A 69 11.33 -2.71 6.25
N TYR A 70 10.04 -2.50 6.54
CA TYR A 70 9.59 -1.37 7.36
C TYR A 70 10.03 -1.46 8.82
N MET A 71 10.33 -2.66 9.33
CA MET A 71 10.95 -2.83 10.65
C MET A 71 12.27 -2.05 10.78
N PHE A 72 12.97 -1.80 9.67
CA PHE A 72 14.31 -1.20 9.67
C PHE A 72 14.38 0.12 8.90
N LEU A 73 13.40 0.43 8.05
CA LEU A 73 13.40 1.60 7.17
C LEU A 73 12.05 2.32 7.18
N PRO A 74 12.01 3.65 7.01
CA PRO A 74 10.74 4.37 6.94
C PRO A 74 9.91 3.94 5.73
N GLY A 75 8.74 3.34 5.96
CA GLY A 75 7.95 2.69 4.91
C GLY A 75 7.66 3.58 3.70
N LYS A 76 7.27 4.84 3.91
CA LYS A 76 7.00 5.78 2.81
C LYS A 76 8.25 6.06 1.94
N LEU A 77 9.44 6.14 2.55
CA LEU A 77 10.69 6.31 1.80
C LEU A 77 11.06 5.05 1.02
N VAL A 78 10.76 3.86 1.57
CA VAL A 78 10.86 2.59 0.84
C VAL A 78 10.00 2.67 -0.42
N HIS A 79 8.74 3.08 -0.32
CA HIS A 79 7.86 3.18 -1.50
C HIS A 79 8.28 4.25 -2.50
N TRP A 80 8.75 5.39 -2.04
CA TRP A 80 9.33 6.39 -2.91
C TRP A 80 10.50 5.81 -3.72
N ALA A 81 11.42 5.09 -3.06
CA ALA A 81 12.56 4.43 -3.71
C ALA A 81 12.11 3.32 -4.68
N PHE A 82 11.13 2.50 -4.31
CA PHE A 82 10.59 1.46 -5.18
C PHE A 82 9.79 2.03 -6.36
N GLY A 83 9.14 3.19 -6.20
CA GLY A 83 8.54 3.95 -7.30
C GLY A 83 9.59 4.39 -8.31
N LEU A 84 10.73 4.91 -7.85
CA LEU A 84 11.87 5.27 -8.72
C LEU A 84 12.51 4.06 -9.38
N LEU A 85 12.67 2.94 -8.65
CA LEU A 85 13.16 1.68 -9.21
C LEU A 85 12.23 1.15 -10.30
N GLY A 86 10.91 1.19 -10.07
CA GLY A 86 9.90 0.86 -11.07
C GLY A 86 10.00 1.77 -12.30
N ALA A 87 10.12 3.08 -12.09
CA ALA A 87 10.27 4.06 -13.17
C ALA A 87 11.55 3.80 -13.98
N TYR A 88 12.66 3.42 -13.32
CA TYR A 88 13.88 3.00 -13.97
C TYR A 88 13.67 1.74 -14.83
N PHE A 89 12.97 0.72 -14.34
CA PHE A 89 12.68 -0.47 -15.15
C PHE A 89 11.77 -0.15 -16.35
N VAL A 90 10.76 0.70 -16.18
CA VAL A 90 9.94 1.19 -17.30
C VAL A 90 10.79 1.97 -18.31
N PHE A 91 11.74 2.79 -17.84
CA PHE A 91 12.71 3.46 -18.72
C PHE A 91 13.54 2.46 -19.53
N ARG A 92 14.02 1.39 -18.91
CA ARG A 92 14.80 0.35 -19.59
C ARG A 92 13.98 -0.43 -20.63
N LEU A 93 12.66 -0.53 -20.43
CA LEU A 93 11.74 -1.25 -21.33
C LEU A 93 11.18 -0.37 -22.47
N GLY A 94 10.82 0.89 -22.18
CA GLY A 94 10.09 1.76 -23.11
C GLY A 94 10.70 3.15 -23.32
N GLY A 95 11.82 3.47 -22.69
CA GLY A 95 12.49 4.78 -22.77
C GLY A 95 11.94 5.83 -21.80
N MET A 96 12.53 7.03 -21.84
CA MET A 96 12.29 8.08 -20.83
C MET A 96 10.84 8.58 -20.82
N ALA A 97 10.23 8.72 -22.00
CA ALA A 97 8.84 9.15 -22.10
C ALA A 97 7.86 8.13 -21.48
N ALA A 98 8.12 6.83 -21.63
CA ALA A 98 7.31 5.78 -21.00
C ALA A 98 7.44 5.79 -19.46
N SER A 99 8.67 5.94 -18.97
CA SER A 99 8.96 6.06 -17.54
C SER A 99 8.23 7.25 -16.93
N LEU A 100 8.33 8.42 -17.58
CA LEU A 100 7.67 9.64 -17.16
C LEU A 100 6.14 9.51 -17.22
N LEU A 101 5.59 8.94 -18.30
CA LEU A 101 4.17 8.71 -18.48
C LEU A 101 3.56 7.83 -17.36
N TRP A 102 4.30 6.80 -16.91
CA TRP A 102 3.85 5.93 -15.82
C TRP A 102 4.03 6.57 -14.44
N TYR A 103 5.21 7.12 -14.15
CA TYR A 103 5.55 7.65 -12.83
C TYR A 103 4.78 8.93 -12.47
N SER A 104 4.32 9.67 -13.48
CA SER A 104 3.46 10.86 -13.29
C SER A 104 1.96 10.55 -13.20
N THR A 105 1.56 9.28 -13.14
CA THR A 105 0.17 8.97 -12.76
C THR A 105 -0.09 9.35 -11.31
N LEU A 106 -1.31 9.84 -11.01
CA LEU A 106 -1.69 10.15 -9.64
C LEU A 106 -1.66 8.90 -8.75
N LEU A 107 -1.92 7.73 -9.34
CA LEU A 107 -1.81 6.41 -8.70
C LEU A 107 -0.38 6.12 -8.23
N VAL A 108 0.61 6.19 -9.13
CA VAL A 108 2.02 5.94 -8.76
C VAL A 108 2.52 7.04 -7.82
N GLY A 109 2.12 8.30 -8.04
CA GLY A 109 2.44 9.40 -7.14
C GLY A 109 1.89 9.19 -5.73
N TRP A 110 0.63 8.77 -5.59
CA TRP A 110 0.02 8.44 -4.30
C TRP A 110 0.75 7.28 -3.61
N LEU A 111 0.97 6.17 -4.31
CA LEU A 111 1.65 5.01 -3.73
C LEU A 111 3.12 5.28 -3.42
N SER A 112 3.78 6.22 -4.11
CA SER A 112 5.14 6.67 -3.77
C SER A 112 5.17 7.53 -2.50
N THR A 113 4.01 7.88 -1.94
CA THR A 113 3.84 8.71 -0.74
C THR A 113 3.06 8.01 0.37
N SER A 114 2.87 6.68 0.29
CA SER A 114 2.16 5.90 1.30
C SER A 114 2.81 4.52 1.44
N ALA A 115 2.74 3.92 2.64
CA ALA A 115 3.34 2.63 2.95
C ALA A 115 2.53 1.42 2.45
N TYR A 116 2.29 1.35 1.13
CA TYR A 116 1.49 0.32 0.47
C TYR A 116 2.38 -0.61 -0.38
N VAL A 117 2.46 -1.90 -0.03
CA VAL A 117 3.37 -2.90 -0.64
C VAL A 117 3.31 -3.04 -2.17
N ASP A 118 2.28 -2.49 -2.83
CA ASP A 118 2.02 -2.54 -4.27
C ASP A 118 3.21 -2.14 -5.16
N LEU A 119 3.93 -1.06 -4.81
CA LEU A 119 5.09 -0.62 -5.62
C LEU A 119 6.29 -1.57 -5.50
N ILE A 120 6.47 -2.23 -4.35
CA ILE A 120 7.54 -3.21 -4.14
C ILE A 120 7.31 -4.40 -5.08
N ALA A 121 6.11 -4.98 -5.02
CA ALA A 121 5.72 -6.09 -5.89
C ALA A 121 5.80 -5.70 -7.38
N THR A 122 5.32 -4.50 -7.74
CA THR A 122 5.36 -4.01 -9.13
C THR A 122 6.79 -3.86 -9.65
N ALA A 123 7.69 -3.26 -8.87
CA ALA A 123 9.10 -3.10 -9.27
C ALA A 123 9.78 -4.45 -9.47
N PHE A 124 9.56 -5.42 -8.57
CA PHE A 124 10.11 -6.75 -8.73
C PHE A 124 9.54 -7.48 -9.95
N LEU A 125 8.24 -7.38 -10.23
CA LEU A 125 7.64 -7.93 -11.46
C LEU A 125 8.24 -7.28 -12.73
N LEU A 126 8.46 -5.98 -12.73
CA LEU A 126 9.13 -5.27 -13.84
C LEU A 126 10.59 -5.72 -14.00
N GLY A 127 11.31 -5.93 -12.91
CA GLY A 127 12.64 -6.54 -12.91
C GLY A 127 12.62 -7.94 -13.55
N ALA A 128 11.64 -8.78 -13.21
CA ALA A 128 11.48 -10.10 -13.81
C ALA A 128 11.22 -10.06 -15.33
N VAL A 129 10.50 -9.05 -15.83
CA VAL A 129 10.30 -8.81 -17.26
C VAL A 129 11.60 -8.37 -17.95
N LEU A 130 12.32 -7.43 -17.34
CA LEU A 130 13.54 -6.84 -17.89
C LEU A 130 14.70 -7.86 -17.95
N TYR A 131 14.89 -8.64 -16.89
CA TYR A 131 16.00 -9.57 -16.76
C TYR A 131 15.63 -10.99 -17.24
N LYS A 132 16.65 -11.83 -17.45
CA LYS A 132 16.52 -13.21 -17.96
C LYS A 132 17.18 -14.21 -17.01
N ARG A 133 16.89 -15.51 -17.20
CA ARG A 133 17.50 -16.65 -16.47
C ARG A 133 17.37 -16.49 -14.95
N LYS A 134 18.48 -16.68 -14.20
CA LYS A 134 18.50 -16.68 -12.73
C LYS A 134 18.00 -15.36 -12.12
N ALA A 135 18.38 -14.21 -12.68
CA ALA A 135 17.94 -12.91 -12.18
C ALA A 135 16.42 -12.75 -12.24
N ARG A 136 15.77 -13.24 -13.31
CA ARG A 136 14.30 -13.26 -13.41
C ARG A 136 13.66 -14.04 -12.28
N ILE A 137 14.19 -15.22 -11.99
CA ILE A 137 13.66 -16.09 -10.93
C ILE A 137 13.77 -15.38 -9.57
N ILE A 138 14.93 -14.77 -9.27
CA ILE A 138 15.12 -13.99 -8.03
C ILE A 138 14.07 -12.87 -7.92
N PHE A 139 13.85 -12.10 -8.98
CA PHE A 139 12.82 -11.06 -8.98
C PHE A 139 11.41 -11.60 -8.76
N LEU A 140 11.07 -12.76 -9.33
CA LEU A 140 9.77 -13.40 -9.10
C LEU A 140 9.62 -13.87 -7.64
N ILE A 141 10.68 -14.45 -7.06
CA ILE A 141 10.72 -14.84 -5.64
C ILE A 141 10.45 -13.61 -4.76
N LEU A 142 11.19 -12.52 -4.97
CA LEU A 142 11.01 -11.28 -4.20
C LEU A 142 9.60 -10.68 -4.38
N ALA A 143 9.04 -10.74 -5.59
CA ALA A 143 7.68 -10.28 -5.84
C ALA A 143 6.65 -11.12 -5.05
N GLY A 144 6.77 -12.46 -5.09
CA GLY A 144 5.88 -13.37 -4.35
C GLY A 144 6.03 -13.27 -2.83
N ALA A 145 7.22 -12.94 -2.34
CA ALA A 145 7.48 -12.65 -0.94
C ALA A 145 6.85 -11.32 -0.46
N SER A 146 6.54 -10.40 -1.39
CA SER A 146 6.00 -9.07 -1.08
C SER A 146 4.48 -8.99 -1.15
N LYS A 147 3.85 -9.71 -2.09
CA LYS A 147 2.39 -9.65 -2.28
C LYS A 147 1.87 -10.89 -2.98
N ILE A 148 0.80 -11.49 -2.46
CA ILE A 148 0.20 -12.71 -3.02
C ILE A 148 -0.25 -12.55 -4.49
N HIS A 149 -0.67 -11.35 -4.90
CA HIS A 149 -1.06 -11.05 -6.28
C HIS A 149 0.10 -11.26 -7.28
N ALA A 150 1.35 -11.11 -6.83
CA ALA A 150 2.52 -11.34 -7.66
C ALA A 150 2.69 -12.81 -8.07
N LEU A 151 2.08 -13.76 -7.32
CA LEU A 151 2.08 -15.18 -7.68
C LEU A 151 1.43 -15.39 -9.06
N VAL A 152 0.27 -14.76 -9.28
CA VAL A 152 -0.49 -14.89 -10.52
C VAL A 152 0.19 -14.14 -11.67
N TYR A 153 0.68 -12.92 -11.42
CA TYR A 153 1.45 -12.19 -12.44
C TYR A 153 2.77 -12.88 -12.82
N GLY A 154 3.40 -13.62 -11.90
CA GLY A 154 4.57 -14.44 -12.21
C GLY A 154 4.30 -15.47 -13.30
N LEU A 155 3.09 -16.05 -13.33
CA LEU A 155 2.67 -16.96 -14.40
C LEU A 155 2.56 -16.25 -15.76
N ALA A 156 2.13 -14.99 -15.82
CA ALA A 156 2.12 -14.23 -17.07
C ALA A 156 3.52 -13.97 -17.65
N ILE A 157 4.56 -13.99 -16.82
CA ILE A 157 5.95 -13.73 -17.21
C ILE A 157 6.64 -15.02 -17.66
N THR A 158 6.53 -16.10 -16.89
CA THR A 158 7.28 -17.35 -17.12
C THR A 158 6.46 -18.60 -17.39
N LEU A 159 5.14 -18.58 -17.17
CA LEU A 159 4.24 -19.76 -17.09
C LEU A 159 4.61 -20.79 -16.01
N ALA A 160 5.75 -20.62 -15.33
CA ALA A 160 6.18 -21.39 -14.18
C ALA A 160 5.95 -20.60 -12.88
N PRO A 161 5.57 -21.27 -11.77
CA PRO A 161 5.16 -20.65 -10.52
C PRO A 161 6.33 -20.22 -9.62
N TRP A 162 7.41 -19.64 -10.18
CA TRP A 162 8.62 -19.31 -9.41
C TRP A 162 8.38 -18.37 -8.22
N ALA A 163 7.37 -17.50 -8.32
CA ALA A 163 7.02 -16.58 -7.24
C ALA A 163 6.54 -17.29 -5.97
N VAL A 164 6.00 -18.52 -6.06
CA VAL A 164 5.56 -19.30 -4.90
C VAL A 164 6.72 -19.55 -3.93
N LEU A 165 7.94 -19.71 -4.44
CA LEU A 165 9.12 -19.91 -3.60
C LEU A 165 9.39 -18.72 -2.66
N GLY A 166 8.93 -17.51 -3.01
CA GLY A 166 8.99 -16.35 -2.12
C GLY A 166 7.97 -16.37 -0.99
N TYR A 167 6.82 -17.02 -1.20
CA TYR A 167 5.80 -17.18 -0.18
C TYR A 167 6.10 -18.34 0.78
N LEU A 168 6.81 -19.37 0.32
CA LEU A 168 7.11 -20.58 1.11
C LEU A 168 7.64 -20.32 2.53
N PRO A 169 8.61 -19.40 2.78
CA PRO A 169 9.08 -19.15 4.13
C PRO A 169 7.97 -18.68 5.08
N PHE A 170 7.08 -17.82 4.59
CA PHE A 170 5.94 -17.33 5.38
C PHE A 170 4.90 -18.43 5.60
N MET A 171 4.68 -19.31 4.62
CA MET A 171 3.80 -20.47 4.80
C MET A 171 4.30 -21.42 5.90
N VAL A 172 5.62 -21.64 5.99
CA VAL A 172 6.22 -22.46 7.05
C VAL A 172 6.02 -21.80 8.41
N ILE A 173 6.25 -20.49 8.52
CA ILE A 173 6.03 -19.73 9.75
C ILE A 173 4.55 -19.79 10.15
N ASN A 174 3.63 -19.60 9.20
CA ASN A 174 2.20 -19.70 9.45
C ASN A 174 1.80 -21.08 9.94
N TRP A 175 2.31 -22.14 9.31
CA TRP A 175 2.07 -23.52 9.74
C TRP A 175 2.52 -23.70 11.19
N GLN A 176 3.75 -23.29 11.52
CA GLN A 176 4.30 -23.46 12.87
C GLN A 176 3.50 -22.69 13.93
N ALA A 177 3.03 -21.49 13.61
CA ALA A 177 2.29 -20.63 14.54
C ALA A 177 0.79 -20.99 14.67
N THR A 178 0.17 -21.47 13.59
CA THR A 178 -1.31 -21.55 13.51
C THR A 178 -1.84 -22.91 13.07
N GLY A 179 -0.98 -23.82 12.61
CA GLY A 179 -1.39 -25.06 11.94
C GLY A 179 -1.93 -24.87 10.51
N ASN A 180 -2.05 -23.63 10.02
CA ASN A 180 -2.53 -23.31 8.68
C ASN A 180 -1.43 -22.64 7.83
N PRO A 181 -0.86 -23.31 6.80
CA PRO A 181 0.19 -22.70 5.97
C PRO A 181 -0.27 -21.50 5.14
N VAL A 182 -1.58 -21.38 4.90
CA VAL A 182 -2.17 -20.28 4.14
C VAL A 182 -3.03 -19.39 5.03
N TYR A 183 -2.70 -19.28 6.32
CA TYR A 183 -3.35 -18.32 7.20
C TYR A 183 -3.39 -16.92 6.55
N PRO A 184 -4.54 -16.21 6.54
CA PRO A 184 -5.79 -16.50 7.26
C PRO A 184 -6.89 -17.18 6.43
N PHE A 185 -6.58 -17.75 5.25
CA PHE A 185 -7.60 -18.37 4.39
C PHE A 185 -8.28 -19.56 5.10
N GLY A 186 -9.60 -19.69 4.91
CA GLY A 186 -10.43 -20.74 5.53
C GLY A 186 -10.95 -20.43 6.93
N LEU A 187 -10.70 -19.23 7.47
CA LEU A 187 -11.17 -18.80 8.80
C LEU A 187 -12.46 -17.98 8.79
N GLY A 188 -13.11 -17.79 7.62
CA GLY A 188 -14.35 -17.04 7.52
C GLY A 188 -14.21 -15.52 7.75
N LEU A 189 -13.00 -14.96 7.61
CA LEU A 189 -12.72 -13.52 7.85
C LEU A 189 -13.11 -12.61 6.66
N GLY A 190 -14.13 -12.98 5.89
CA GLY A 190 -14.67 -12.13 4.82
C GLY A 190 -13.89 -12.07 3.50
N LEU A 191 -12.75 -12.75 3.38
CA LEU A 191 -11.91 -12.75 2.16
C LEU A 191 -12.59 -13.32 0.91
N GLU A 192 -13.65 -14.11 1.08
CA GLU A 192 -14.29 -14.88 0.01
C GLU A 192 -15.40 -14.10 -0.72
N GLY A 193 -15.86 -12.97 -0.16
CA GLY A 193 -17.04 -12.22 -0.64
C GLY A 193 -16.77 -11.18 -1.73
N GLU A 194 -15.51 -10.89 -2.07
CA GLU A 194 -15.17 -9.68 -2.83
C GLU A 194 -15.16 -9.83 -4.37
N TRP A 195 -15.42 -11.03 -4.91
CA TRP A 195 -15.26 -11.23 -6.36
C TRP A 195 -16.15 -10.30 -7.20
N TRP A 196 -17.36 -10.03 -6.70
CA TRP A 196 -18.35 -9.13 -7.29
C TRP A 196 -18.56 -7.88 -6.43
N PHE A 197 -17.49 -7.32 -5.85
CA PHE A 197 -17.56 -6.04 -5.17
C PHE A 197 -18.28 -4.99 -6.05
N ASN A 198 -19.27 -4.29 -5.48
CA ASN A 198 -20.17 -3.36 -6.20
C ASN A 198 -20.99 -3.98 -7.35
N GLY A 199 -21.06 -5.31 -7.46
CA GLY A 199 -21.88 -6.06 -8.40
C GLY A 199 -21.22 -6.41 -9.74
N PHE A 200 -21.90 -7.28 -10.52
CA PHE A 200 -21.41 -7.76 -11.81
C PHE A 200 -21.14 -6.63 -12.83
N TRP A 201 -22.02 -5.63 -12.89
CA TRP A 201 -21.86 -4.50 -13.81
C TRP A 201 -20.68 -3.62 -13.46
N PHE A 202 -20.40 -3.45 -12.16
CA PHE A 202 -19.18 -2.79 -11.72
C PHE A 202 -17.97 -3.55 -12.25
N TRP A 203 -17.90 -4.87 -11.98
CA TRP A 203 -16.83 -5.74 -12.46
C TRP A 203 -16.61 -5.66 -13.97
N LEU A 204 -17.69 -5.75 -14.76
CA LEU A 204 -17.61 -5.67 -16.23
C LEU A 204 -17.11 -4.31 -16.73
N SER A 205 -17.47 -3.22 -16.04
CA SER A 205 -17.07 -1.86 -16.40
C SER A 205 -15.65 -1.47 -15.95
N ARG A 206 -14.98 -2.31 -15.15
CA ARG A 206 -13.64 -2.02 -14.60
C ARG A 206 -12.60 -1.58 -15.64
N PRO A 207 -12.49 -2.18 -16.84
CA PRO A 207 -11.51 -1.73 -17.83
C PRO A 207 -11.70 -0.28 -18.25
N ILE A 208 -12.95 0.20 -18.33
CA ILE A 208 -13.26 1.60 -18.65
C ILE A 208 -13.01 2.46 -17.41
N ARG A 209 -13.52 2.05 -16.25
CA ARG A 209 -13.33 2.78 -14.99
C ARG A 209 -11.86 3.00 -14.64
N LEU A 210 -10.99 2.03 -14.94
CA LEU A 210 -9.55 2.15 -14.72
C LEU A 210 -8.97 3.47 -15.25
N PHE A 211 -9.47 3.96 -16.39
CA PHE A 211 -8.94 5.16 -17.04
C PHE A 211 -9.79 6.42 -16.83
N PHE A 212 -11.09 6.26 -16.55
CA PHE A 212 -12.04 7.36 -16.53
C PHE A 212 -12.68 7.63 -15.17
N ASP A 213 -12.55 6.69 -14.21
CA ASP A 213 -13.04 6.86 -12.84
C ASP A 213 -11.92 7.48 -11.97
N PRO A 214 -12.12 8.69 -11.41
CA PRO A 214 -11.13 9.33 -10.54
C PRO A 214 -10.70 8.49 -9.34
N ALA A 215 -11.56 7.57 -8.84
CA ALA A 215 -11.22 6.68 -7.73
C ALA A 215 -10.00 5.79 -8.03
N PHE A 216 -9.78 5.46 -9.30
CA PHE A 216 -8.65 4.65 -9.75
C PHE A 216 -7.33 5.43 -9.85
N ARG A 217 -7.39 6.77 -9.92
CA ARG A 217 -6.24 7.69 -9.94
C ARG A 217 -5.26 7.47 -11.11
N VAL A 218 -5.67 6.81 -12.19
CA VAL A 218 -4.81 6.59 -13.37
C VAL A 218 -4.96 7.73 -14.38
N GLY A 219 -6.20 8.05 -14.74
CA GLY A 219 -6.53 8.98 -15.82
C GLY A 219 -6.37 8.37 -17.23
N PRO A 220 -6.86 9.04 -18.28
CA PRO A 220 -6.96 8.45 -19.61
C PRO A 220 -5.67 8.51 -20.43
N LEU A 221 -4.68 9.31 -20.03
CA LEU A 221 -3.59 9.69 -20.92
C LEU A 221 -2.63 8.53 -21.24
N ILE A 222 -2.42 7.58 -20.32
CA ILE A 222 -1.68 6.34 -20.63
C ILE A 222 -2.36 5.59 -21.78
N LEU A 223 -3.68 5.40 -21.68
CA LEU A 223 -4.47 4.71 -22.70
C LEU A 223 -4.42 5.47 -24.03
N LEU A 224 -4.66 6.79 -24.00
CA LEU A 224 -4.67 7.61 -25.21
C LEU A 224 -3.32 7.59 -25.92
N VAL A 225 -2.20 7.70 -25.20
CA VAL A 225 -0.85 7.61 -25.79
C VAL A 225 -0.60 6.23 -26.38
N TRP A 226 -1.05 5.16 -25.69
CA TRP A 226 -0.92 3.80 -26.18
C TRP A 226 -1.75 3.54 -27.45
N LEU A 227 -2.99 4.04 -27.52
CA LEU A 227 -3.89 3.90 -28.67
C LEU A 227 -3.38 4.59 -29.94
N LEU A 228 -2.46 5.56 -29.84
CA LEU A 228 -1.83 6.15 -31.04
C LEU A 228 -1.01 5.15 -31.85
N LYS A 229 -0.43 4.13 -31.19
CA LYS A 229 0.31 3.05 -31.84
C LYS A 229 0.38 1.83 -30.91
N PRO A 230 -0.72 1.07 -30.77
CA PRO A 230 -0.80 -0.01 -29.80
C PRO A 230 0.21 -1.09 -30.13
N LYS A 231 0.92 -1.55 -29.10
CA LYS A 231 1.82 -2.71 -29.18
C LYS A 231 1.42 -3.72 -28.12
N PHE A 232 1.04 -4.89 -28.58
CA PHE A 232 0.67 -5.99 -27.71
C PHE A 232 1.88 -6.89 -27.49
N SER A 233 2.22 -7.12 -26.23
CA SER A 233 3.11 -8.22 -25.84
C SER A 233 2.28 -9.30 -25.13
N LYS A 234 2.71 -10.55 -25.23
CA LYS A 234 2.06 -11.68 -24.54
C LYS A 234 1.90 -11.37 -23.04
N THR A 235 2.94 -10.85 -22.40
CA THR A 235 2.93 -10.50 -20.98
C THR A 235 1.94 -9.39 -20.66
N LEU A 236 1.85 -8.34 -21.49
CA LEU A 236 0.87 -7.26 -21.29
C LEU A 236 -0.57 -7.79 -21.37
N VAL A 237 -0.88 -8.56 -22.42
CA VAL A 237 -2.22 -9.11 -22.63
C VAL A 237 -2.61 -10.05 -21.48
N LEU A 238 -1.73 -10.99 -21.11
CA LEU A 238 -1.99 -11.90 -19.99
C LEU A 238 -2.15 -11.15 -18.66
N SER A 239 -1.35 -10.11 -18.42
CA SER A 239 -1.45 -9.32 -17.18
C SER A 239 -2.77 -8.53 -17.12
N LEU A 240 -3.25 -7.99 -18.24
CA LEU A 240 -4.56 -7.32 -18.30
C LEU A 240 -5.71 -8.30 -18.07
N ILE A 241 -5.64 -9.50 -18.65
CA ILE A 241 -6.65 -10.55 -18.43
C ILE A 241 -6.66 -10.98 -16.96
N ILE A 242 -5.49 -11.24 -16.37
CA ILE A 242 -5.36 -11.61 -14.96
C ILE A 242 -5.96 -10.50 -14.08
N TRP A 243 -5.59 -9.25 -14.31
CA TRP A 243 -6.12 -8.12 -13.56
C TRP A 243 -7.66 -8.04 -13.64
N PHE A 244 -8.22 -8.23 -14.84
CA PHE A 244 -9.66 -8.19 -15.06
C PHE A 244 -10.39 -9.33 -14.34
N LEU A 245 -9.82 -10.54 -14.32
CA LEU A 245 -10.41 -11.72 -13.70
C LEU A 245 -10.24 -11.76 -12.17
N MET A 246 -9.28 -11.03 -11.62
CA MET A 246 -9.08 -10.92 -10.17
C MET A 246 -10.29 -10.26 -9.47
N PRO A 247 -10.53 -10.56 -8.18
CA PRO A 247 -11.58 -9.94 -7.39
C PRO A 247 -11.65 -8.43 -7.58
N GLY A 248 -12.87 -7.92 -7.75
CA GLY A 248 -13.11 -6.51 -7.95
C GLY A 248 -12.80 -5.73 -6.66
N THR A 249 -12.06 -4.64 -6.79
CA THR A 249 -12.02 -3.59 -5.76
C THR A 249 -12.08 -2.24 -6.47
N ASP A 250 -12.48 -1.19 -5.76
CA ASP A 250 -12.57 0.18 -6.28
C ASP A 250 -11.19 0.86 -6.44
N PHE A 251 -10.09 0.08 -6.44
CA PHE A 251 -8.73 0.62 -6.40
C PHE A 251 -7.91 0.27 -7.64
N GLY A 252 -7.40 1.29 -8.32
CA GLY A 252 -6.49 1.14 -9.46
C GLY A 252 -5.13 0.53 -9.14
N ARG A 253 -4.74 0.43 -7.86
CA ARG A 253 -3.43 -0.08 -7.43
C ARG A 253 -3.12 -1.50 -7.93
N PHE A 254 -4.13 -2.35 -8.08
CA PHE A 254 -3.95 -3.72 -8.58
C PHE A 254 -3.62 -3.79 -10.09
N ALA A 255 -3.83 -2.69 -10.83
CA ALA A 255 -3.46 -2.56 -12.24
C ALA A 255 -2.06 -1.98 -12.47
N LEU A 256 -1.28 -1.69 -11.42
CA LEU A 256 0.04 -1.04 -11.55
C LEU A 256 0.98 -1.75 -12.53
N PHE A 257 1.09 -3.08 -12.41
CA PHE A 257 1.96 -3.87 -13.29
C PHE A 257 1.52 -3.83 -14.76
N PRO A 258 0.27 -4.16 -15.14
CA PRO A 258 -0.16 -4.01 -16.52
C PRO A 258 -0.12 -2.56 -17.03
N LEU A 259 -0.36 -1.55 -16.20
CA LEU A 259 -0.21 -0.14 -16.60
C LEU A 259 1.25 0.23 -16.89
N ALA A 260 2.20 -0.29 -16.10
CA ALA A 260 3.63 -0.11 -16.36
C ALA A 260 4.05 -0.75 -17.69
N LEU A 261 3.56 -1.96 -17.97
CA LEU A 261 3.80 -2.64 -19.26
C LEU A 261 3.14 -1.89 -20.43
N MET A 262 1.93 -1.36 -20.24
CA MET A 262 1.25 -0.55 -21.24
C MET A 262 2.04 0.71 -21.56
N ALA A 263 2.47 1.46 -20.54
CA ALA A 263 3.33 2.62 -20.69
C ALA A 263 4.67 2.26 -21.37
N ALA A 264 5.31 1.15 -20.99
CA ALA A 264 6.55 0.68 -21.62
C ALA A 264 6.38 0.30 -23.10
N SER A 265 5.16 -0.04 -23.54
CA SER A 265 4.90 -0.45 -24.92
C SER A 265 4.65 0.72 -25.89
N VAL A 266 4.50 1.95 -25.40
CA VAL A 266 4.18 3.13 -26.23
C VAL A 266 5.38 3.60 -27.07
N SER A 267 5.10 4.31 -28.16
CA SER A 267 6.12 4.91 -29.03
C SER A 267 5.91 6.43 -29.11
N VAL A 268 6.62 7.20 -28.30
CA VAL A 268 6.48 8.66 -28.24
C VAL A 268 7.34 9.33 -29.31
N LYS A 269 6.85 9.31 -30.56
CA LYS A 269 7.51 9.99 -31.71
C LYS A 269 6.69 11.14 -32.30
N SER A 270 5.36 11.08 -32.21
CA SER A 270 4.47 12.12 -32.74
C SER A 270 4.38 13.31 -31.79
N LYS A 271 4.15 14.51 -32.34
CA LYS A 271 3.91 15.72 -31.54
C LYS A 271 2.71 15.55 -30.61
N VAL A 272 1.67 14.84 -31.06
CA VAL A 272 0.48 14.50 -30.25
C VAL A 272 0.87 13.64 -29.05
N ALA A 273 1.64 12.57 -29.23
CA ALA A 273 2.08 11.71 -28.13
C ALA A 273 2.92 12.51 -27.11
N ILE A 274 3.83 13.36 -27.58
CA ILE A 274 4.63 14.23 -26.71
C ILE A 274 3.71 15.18 -25.91
N GLY A 275 2.74 15.82 -26.58
CA GLY A 275 1.78 16.71 -25.92
C GLY A 275 0.96 16.00 -24.83
N LEU A 276 0.48 14.79 -25.10
CA LEU A 276 -0.26 13.99 -24.11
C LEU A 276 0.62 13.57 -22.92
N VAL A 277 1.89 13.20 -23.15
CA VAL A 277 2.84 12.90 -22.07
C VAL A 277 3.09 14.14 -21.22
N LEU A 278 3.32 15.31 -21.84
CA LEU A 278 3.51 16.56 -21.10
C LEU A 278 2.27 16.97 -20.31
N LEU A 279 1.07 16.74 -20.85
CA LEU A 279 -0.19 16.96 -20.14
C LEU A 279 -0.30 16.05 -18.92
N GLN A 280 -0.01 14.75 -19.06
CA GLN A 280 -0.02 13.81 -17.93
C GLN A 280 0.93 14.26 -16.83
N VAL A 281 2.11 14.73 -17.22
CA VAL A 281 3.12 15.20 -16.28
C VAL A 281 2.70 16.47 -15.57
N GLY A 282 2.12 17.43 -16.28
CA GLY A 282 1.56 18.64 -15.66
C GLY A 282 0.50 18.31 -14.62
N LEU A 283 -0.43 17.39 -14.95
CA LEU A 283 -1.45 16.92 -14.03
C LEU A 283 -0.87 16.13 -12.85
N GLY A 284 0.10 15.26 -13.11
CA GLY A 284 0.79 14.47 -12.09
C GLY A 284 1.56 15.32 -11.09
N ILE A 285 2.39 16.24 -11.58
CA ILE A 285 3.20 17.13 -10.74
C ILE A 285 2.27 18.08 -9.98
N GLY A 286 1.35 18.75 -10.67
CA GLY A 286 0.44 19.72 -10.05
C GLY A 286 -0.48 19.07 -9.02
N GLY A 287 -1.12 17.95 -9.37
CA GLY A 287 -2.01 17.21 -8.48
C GLY A 287 -1.27 16.65 -7.26
N ARG A 288 -0.04 16.15 -7.43
CA ARG A 288 0.75 15.67 -6.29
C ARG A 288 1.33 16.80 -5.43
N ALA A 289 1.74 17.91 -6.02
CA ALA A 289 2.21 19.07 -5.27
C ALA A 289 1.09 19.62 -4.40
N TRP A 290 -0.11 19.76 -4.95
CA TRP A 290 -1.29 20.17 -4.19
C TRP A 290 -1.63 19.18 -3.07
N ALA A 291 -1.69 17.88 -3.36
CA ALA A 291 -1.98 16.87 -2.36
C ALA A 291 -0.89 16.75 -1.27
N ASN A 292 0.36 17.08 -1.59
CA ASN A 292 1.49 17.04 -0.66
C ASN A 292 1.68 18.34 0.13
N PHE A 293 1.02 19.42 -0.25
CA PHE A 293 1.16 20.72 0.41
C PHE A 293 0.90 20.66 1.91
N LYS A 294 -0.08 19.84 2.33
CA LYS A 294 -0.40 19.61 3.75
C LYS A 294 0.78 19.09 4.58
N TYR A 295 1.73 18.36 3.98
CA TYR A 295 2.90 17.82 4.69
C TYR A 295 3.97 18.88 4.98
N LEU A 296 3.76 20.13 4.57
CA LEU A 296 4.61 21.26 4.94
C LEU A 296 4.30 21.83 6.33
N GLU A 297 3.24 21.34 7.00
CA GLU A 297 2.97 21.66 8.40
C GLU A 297 4.11 21.11 9.28
N PRO A 298 4.89 21.97 9.97
CA PRO A 298 6.01 21.53 10.80
C PRO A 298 5.57 20.80 12.08
N ASP A 299 4.38 21.10 12.61
CA ASP A 299 3.87 20.44 13.81
C ASP A 299 3.19 19.11 13.47
N LYS A 300 3.89 18.01 13.78
CA LYS A 300 3.38 16.64 13.56
C LYS A 300 2.08 16.39 14.32
N THR A 301 1.95 16.89 15.56
CA THR A 301 0.77 16.63 16.39
C THR A 301 -0.43 17.32 15.77
N LYS A 302 -0.29 18.62 15.48
CA LYS A 302 -1.33 19.37 14.76
C LYS A 302 -1.70 18.71 13.43
N PHE A 303 -0.68 18.32 12.63
CA PHE A 303 -0.91 17.66 11.35
C PHE A 303 -1.76 16.39 11.49
N LEU A 304 -1.41 15.50 12.42
CA LEU A 304 -2.13 14.24 12.62
C LEU A 304 -3.55 14.49 13.12
N CYS A 305 -3.74 15.41 14.07
CA CYS A 305 -5.07 15.75 14.60
C CYS A 305 -6.01 16.38 13.57
N GLU A 306 -5.49 17.07 12.56
CA GLU A 306 -6.30 17.67 11.50
C GLU A 306 -6.60 16.69 10.35
N HIS A 307 -5.79 15.64 10.17
CA HIS A 307 -5.80 14.84 8.93
C HIS A 307 -6.05 13.35 9.12
N LEU A 308 -5.93 12.80 10.33
CA LEU A 308 -6.35 11.44 10.62
C LEU A 308 -7.88 11.33 10.58
N LYS A 309 -8.34 10.13 10.26
CA LYS A 309 -9.76 9.79 10.13
C LYS A 309 -10.26 9.08 11.38
N PHE A 310 -10.50 9.86 12.44
CA PHE A 310 -10.98 9.32 13.71
C PHE A 310 -12.33 8.60 13.60
N ASP A 311 -13.16 8.98 12.61
CA ASP A 311 -14.42 8.31 12.27
C ASP A 311 -14.25 6.90 11.66
N PHE A 312 -13.04 6.56 11.21
CA PHE A 312 -12.70 5.23 10.69
C PHE A 312 -11.88 4.37 11.67
N GLY A 313 -11.68 4.86 12.91
CA GLY A 313 -10.93 4.14 13.95
C GLY A 313 -9.43 4.47 13.98
N ASP A 314 -9.03 5.65 13.48
CA ASP A 314 -7.70 6.21 13.75
C ASP A 314 -7.58 6.62 15.22
N PHE A 315 -6.39 6.47 15.80
CA PHE A 315 -6.08 7.00 17.12
C PHE A 315 -4.79 7.80 17.13
N TYR A 316 -4.81 8.92 17.85
CA TYR A 316 -3.64 9.73 18.15
C TYR A 316 -3.87 10.59 19.40
N ASP A 317 -2.84 10.77 20.23
CA ASP A 317 -2.92 11.59 21.45
C ASP A 317 -2.85 13.09 21.12
N CYS A 318 -4.00 13.68 20.80
CA CYS A 318 -4.09 15.05 20.27
C CYS A 318 -3.91 16.17 21.30
N ASP A 319 -4.18 15.90 22.58
CA ASP A 319 -4.05 16.87 23.68
C ASP A 319 -2.88 16.53 24.62
N GLY A 320 -2.16 15.43 24.36
CA GLY A 320 -1.02 14.99 25.15
C GLY A 320 -1.43 14.32 26.47
N TRP A 321 -2.71 14.00 26.65
CA TRP A 321 -3.22 13.44 27.90
C TRP A 321 -2.65 12.04 28.16
N PHE A 322 -2.59 11.17 27.13
CA PHE A 322 -2.07 9.81 27.31
C PHE A 322 -0.60 9.85 27.68
N LYS A 323 0.20 10.67 26.99
CA LYS A 323 1.61 10.86 27.28
C LYS A 323 1.87 11.36 28.71
N ALA A 324 0.97 12.18 29.25
CA ALA A 324 1.11 12.76 30.59
C ALA A 324 0.64 11.82 31.72
N ASN A 325 -0.34 10.93 31.45
CA ASN A 325 -1.03 10.18 32.49
C ASN A 325 -0.79 8.67 32.44
N ILE A 326 -0.38 8.10 31.30
CA ILE A 326 -0.17 6.66 31.12
C ILE A 326 1.30 6.32 31.28
N LYS A 327 1.59 5.41 32.22
CA LYS A 327 2.96 4.96 32.52
C LYS A 327 3.34 3.79 31.63
N PRO A 328 4.64 3.54 31.40
CA PRO A 328 5.11 2.33 30.72
C PRO A 328 4.75 1.01 31.42
N THR A 329 4.30 1.06 32.68
CA THR A 329 3.80 -0.10 33.43
C THR A 329 2.31 -0.34 33.23
N ASP A 330 1.59 0.66 32.72
CA ASP A 330 0.14 0.58 32.52
C ASP A 330 -0.11 -0.13 31.21
N LYS A 331 -0.74 -1.31 31.28
CA LYS A 331 -1.11 -2.09 30.11
C LYS A 331 -2.56 -1.80 29.74
N MET A 332 -2.78 -1.32 28.52
CA MET A 332 -4.10 -0.98 28.00
C MET A 332 -4.72 -2.14 27.21
N LEU A 333 -6.02 -2.34 27.38
CA LEU A 333 -6.82 -3.14 26.46
C LEU A 333 -7.58 -2.20 25.52
N ILE A 334 -7.32 -2.32 24.22
CA ILE A 334 -7.95 -1.51 23.19
C ILE A 334 -9.17 -2.26 22.64
N TYR A 335 -10.22 -1.51 22.28
CA TYR A 335 -11.42 -1.96 21.58
C TYR A 335 -11.78 -0.99 20.45
N ASP A 336 -12.15 -1.52 19.27
CA ASP A 336 -12.71 -0.75 18.15
C ASP A 336 -11.82 0.42 17.67
N ILE A 337 -10.50 0.20 17.71
CA ILE A 337 -9.50 1.12 17.14
C ILE A 337 -8.66 0.31 16.16
N HIS A 338 -8.82 0.59 14.87
CA HIS A 338 -8.22 -0.23 13.83
C HIS A 338 -6.76 0.17 13.51
N ASN A 339 -6.42 1.45 13.66
CA ASN A 339 -5.14 1.99 13.23
C ASN A 339 -4.21 2.23 14.41
N LEU A 340 -3.44 1.19 14.73
CA LEU A 340 -2.62 1.10 15.94
C LEU A 340 -1.21 1.68 15.80
N TYR A 341 -0.81 2.11 14.60
CA TYR A 341 0.55 2.56 14.32
C TYR A 341 1.01 3.75 15.19
N TYR A 342 0.09 4.65 15.54
CA TYR A 342 0.41 5.80 16.39
C TYR A 342 0.13 5.59 17.88
N VAL A 343 -0.25 4.37 18.28
CA VAL A 343 -0.34 4.01 19.70
C VAL A 343 1.07 3.83 20.25
N ASP A 344 1.42 4.63 21.25
CA ASP A 344 2.78 4.75 21.80
C ASP A 344 2.92 4.32 23.27
N PHE A 345 1.90 3.66 23.82
CA PHE A 345 1.88 3.05 25.16
C PHE A 345 1.71 1.52 25.08
N PRO A 346 2.02 0.75 26.15
CA PRO A 346 1.83 -0.70 26.15
C PRO A 346 0.35 -1.09 26.00
N PHE A 347 0.03 -1.92 25.00
CA PHE A 347 -1.34 -2.32 24.72
C PHE A 347 -1.46 -3.78 24.25
N ASP A 348 -2.64 -4.35 24.43
CA ASP A 348 -3.17 -5.43 23.59
C ASP A 348 -4.49 -4.99 22.95
N HIS A 349 -4.82 -5.57 21.82
CA HIS A 349 -6.11 -5.38 21.14
C HIS A 349 -7.04 -6.53 21.50
N GLU A 350 -8.34 -6.31 21.53
CA GLU A 350 -9.36 -7.32 21.81
C GLU A 350 -9.25 -8.56 20.91
N SER A 351 -8.72 -8.39 19.70
CA SER A 351 -8.49 -9.48 18.73
C SER A 351 -7.43 -10.49 19.16
N TRP A 352 -6.50 -10.12 20.04
CA TRP A 352 -5.40 -10.99 20.48
C TRP A 352 -5.07 -10.86 21.97
N LYS A 353 -5.98 -10.33 22.78
CA LYS A 353 -5.79 -10.18 24.22
C LYS A 353 -5.51 -11.53 24.88
N ASP A 354 -4.61 -11.53 25.84
CA ASP A 354 -4.41 -12.66 26.74
C ASP A 354 -5.40 -12.55 27.92
N PRO A 355 -6.28 -13.53 28.15
CA PRO A 355 -7.20 -13.53 29.29
C PRO A 355 -6.51 -13.54 30.66
N ALA A 356 -5.26 -13.99 30.74
CA ALA A 356 -4.49 -14.02 31.98
C ALA A 356 -3.79 -12.68 32.27
N THR A 357 -3.74 -11.76 31.30
CA THR A 357 -3.14 -10.44 31.48
C THR A 357 -4.10 -9.53 32.24
N TYR A 358 -3.59 -8.87 33.28
CA TYR A 358 -4.28 -7.76 33.93
C TYR A 358 -4.06 -6.47 33.12
N TYR A 359 -5.16 -5.82 32.75
CA TYR A 359 -5.16 -4.54 32.04
C TYR A 359 -5.58 -3.46 33.01
N THR A 360 -4.72 -2.47 33.23
CA THR A 360 -5.01 -1.33 34.12
C THR A 360 -6.08 -0.40 33.57
N HIS A 361 -6.24 -0.37 32.24
CA HIS A 361 -7.11 0.56 31.54
C HIS A 361 -7.77 -0.12 30.33
N ILE A 362 -8.95 0.37 29.96
CA ILE A 362 -9.67 -0.04 28.76
C ILE A 362 -9.92 1.19 27.88
N LEU A 363 -9.32 1.21 26.69
CA LEU A 363 -9.48 2.26 25.69
C LEU A 363 -10.47 1.79 24.62
N VAL A 364 -11.50 2.59 24.36
CA VAL A 364 -12.61 2.21 23.48
C VAL A 364 -12.81 3.29 22.41
N GLY A 365 -12.86 2.88 21.14
CA GLY A 365 -13.29 3.72 20.02
C GLY A 365 -14.81 3.99 20.00
N GLU A 366 -15.28 4.74 19.02
CA GLU A 366 -16.67 5.22 18.95
C GLU A 366 -17.72 4.10 18.85
N GLY A 367 -17.43 3.03 18.12
CA GLY A 367 -18.32 1.88 17.91
C GLY A 367 -18.09 0.73 18.89
N GLY A 368 -17.16 0.89 19.85
CA GLY A 368 -16.83 -0.14 20.81
C GLY A 368 -17.85 -0.29 21.96
N PRO A 369 -17.68 -1.32 22.80
CA PRO A 369 -18.58 -1.58 23.93
C PRO A 369 -18.50 -0.52 25.02
N GLU A 370 -19.61 -0.29 25.72
CA GLU A 370 -19.62 0.50 26.95
C GLU A 370 -19.36 -0.40 28.16
N PHE A 371 -18.69 0.16 29.17
CA PHE A 371 -18.32 -0.55 30.39
C PHE A 371 -18.90 0.18 31.60
N ASP A 372 -19.36 -0.59 32.58
CA ASP A 372 -19.74 -0.09 33.91
C ASP A 372 -18.46 0.07 34.77
N LEU A 373 -17.58 0.97 34.36
CA LEU A 373 -16.29 1.26 34.97
C LEU A 373 -16.09 2.79 35.08
N PRO A 374 -15.22 3.28 35.98
CA PRO A 374 -14.92 4.70 36.07
C PRO A 374 -14.33 5.25 34.75
N LEU A 375 -15.07 6.15 34.10
CA LEU A 375 -14.58 6.91 32.94
C LEU A 375 -13.64 8.01 33.42
N ILE A 376 -12.35 7.90 33.06
CA ILE A 376 -11.31 8.84 33.52
C ILE A 376 -10.88 9.83 32.43
N TYR A 377 -11.15 9.51 31.17
CA TYR A 377 -10.86 10.40 30.04
C TYR A 377 -11.79 10.14 28.87
N GLN A 378 -12.11 11.20 28.13
CA GLN A 378 -12.82 11.13 26.86
C GLN A 378 -12.35 12.28 25.97
N ASN A 379 -12.30 12.04 24.66
CA ASN A 379 -11.93 13.08 23.71
C ASN A 379 -12.92 13.12 22.55
N PRO A 380 -13.64 14.25 22.35
CA PRO A 380 -14.65 14.35 21.30
C PRO A 380 -14.05 14.41 19.88
N LEU A 381 -12.79 14.84 19.72
CA LEU A 381 -12.12 14.88 18.43
C LEU A 381 -11.72 13.47 17.98
N THR A 382 -11.02 12.74 18.85
CA THR A 382 -10.53 11.38 18.54
C THR A 382 -11.60 10.31 18.79
N ARG A 383 -12.72 10.69 19.39
CA ARG A 383 -13.91 9.86 19.67
C ARG A 383 -13.63 8.64 20.53
N VAL A 384 -12.62 8.73 21.40
CA VAL A 384 -12.27 7.65 22.32
C VAL A 384 -12.78 7.92 23.73
N LYS A 385 -13.03 6.83 24.45
CA LYS A 385 -13.31 6.78 25.89
C LYS A 385 -12.27 5.91 26.58
N LEU A 386 -11.80 6.33 27.75
CA LEU A 386 -10.85 5.57 28.56
C LEU A 386 -11.44 5.28 29.94
N TYR A 387 -11.50 4.00 30.27
CA TYR A 387 -11.98 3.50 31.55
C TYR A 387 -10.83 2.99 32.40
N LEU A 388 -10.92 3.21 33.70
CA LEU A 388 -10.03 2.61 34.69
C LEU A 388 -10.54 1.22 35.06
N ASN A 389 -9.67 0.21 34.99
CA ASN A 389 -10.00 -1.17 35.30
C ASN A 389 -9.24 -1.59 36.56
N GLU A 390 -9.78 -1.19 37.73
CA GLU A 390 -9.20 -1.50 39.05
C GLU A 390 -9.44 -2.97 39.46
#